data_AF-A0A9P1GPP2-F1
#
_entry.id   AF-A0A9P1GPP2-F1
#
_cell.length_a   1.000
_cell.length_b   1.000
_cell.length_c   1.000
_cell.angle_alpha   90.00
_cell.angle_beta   90.00
_cell.angle_gamma   90.00
#
_symmetry.space_group_name_H-M   'P 1'
#
loop_
_entity.id
_entity.type
_entity.pdbx_description
1 polymer ?
#
loop_
_entity_poly.entity_id
_entity_poly.type
_entity_poly.pdbx_seq_one_letter_code
_entity_poly.pdbx_strand_id
1 'polypeptide(L)'
;MLRAGQEEKREAKLPPVSQVRDLLSKDQLFVGASEVVFERVYILEGQVVDQPATALATMQQRLIDAGMENVELFLQRCIEPDRCAVLVMLKEDMPSSDFAWPGDVALW
;
A
#
# COMPACT_ATOMS: atom_id res chain seq x y z
N MET A 1 -9.32 36.97 25.34
CA MET A 1 -9.84 35.65 25.73
C MET A 1 -10.56 35.05 24.54
N LEU A 2 -10.61 33.71 24.45
CA LEU A 2 -11.08 32.84 23.35
C LEU A 2 -10.00 32.43 22.34
N ARG A 3 -9.18 31.45 22.76
CA ARG A 3 -8.63 30.41 21.88
C ARG A 3 -9.67 29.28 21.84
N ALA A 4 -10.18 28.93 20.67
CA ALA A 4 -10.83 27.63 20.42
C ALA A 4 -10.99 27.44 18.92
N GLY A 5 -9.89 27.11 18.26
CA GLY A 5 -9.86 26.55 16.91
C GLY A 5 -8.99 25.30 16.94
N GLN A 6 -9.28 24.38 17.87
CA GLN A 6 -8.81 23.01 17.74
C GLN A 6 -9.73 22.34 16.73
N GLU A 7 -9.40 22.46 15.45
CA GLU A 7 -9.81 21.46 14.48
C GLU A 7 -9.29 20.13 15.00
N GLU A 8 -10.20 19.26 15.43
CA GLU A 8 -9.91 17.83 15.53
C GLU A 8 -9.48 17.39 14.13
N LYS A 9 -8.16 17.37 13.87
CA LYS A 9 -7.60 16.57 12.79
C LYS A 9 -8.06 15.15 13.07
N ARG A 10 -9.14 14.71 12.43
CA ARG A 10 -9.47 13.30 12.33
C ARG A 10 -8.23 12.67 11.73
N GLU A 11 -7.43 11.98 12.55
CA GLU A 11 -6.29 11.22 12.09
C GLU A 11 -6.81 10.31 10.97
N ALA A 12 -6.32 10.52 9.74
CA ALA A 12 -6.70 9.65 8.66
C ALA A 12 -6.28 8.23 9.04
N LYS A 13 -7.18 7.27 8.83
CA LYS A 13 -6.92 5.87 9.15
C LYS A 13 -6.97 5.07 7.87
N LEU A 14 -6.06 4.11 7.77
CA LEU A 14 -6.17 3.11 6.73
C LEU A 14 -7.50 2.36 6.90
N PRO A 15 -8.15 1.97 5.77
CA PRO A 15 -9.30 1.08 5.80
C PRO A 15 -8.94 -0.24 6.51
N PRO A 16 -9.91 -1.00 7.06
CA PRO A 16 -9.61 -2.28 7.70
C PRO A 16 -8.77 -3.21 6.81
N VAL A 17 -7.71 -3.81 7.36
CA VAL A 17 -6.77 -4.69 6.61
C VAL A 17 -7.49 -5.82 5.86
N SER A 18 -8.58 -6.35 6.42
CA SER A 18 -9.40 -7.37 5.75
C SER A 18 -10.04 -6.85 4.46
N GLN A 19 -10.57 -5.63 4.47
CA GLN A 19 -11.18 -5.01 3.30
C GLN A 19 -10.14 -4.74 2.21
N VAL A 20 -8.97 -4.23 2.60
CA VAL A 20 -7.85 -3.99 1.68
C VAL A 20 -7.40 -5.31 1.06
N ARG A 21 -7.12 -6.33 1.88
CA ARG A 21 -6.71 -7.66 1.42
C ARG A 21 -7.72 -8.25 0.44
N ASP A 22 -9.01 -8.19 0.76
CA ASP A 22 -10.07 -8.76 -0.09
C ASP A 22 -10.18 -8.05 -1.45
N LEU A 23 -9.95 -6.72 -1.49
CA LEU A 23 -9.89 -5.96 -2.75
C LEU A 23 -8.68 -6.33 -3.61
N LEU A 24 -7.51 -6.51 -2.97
CA LEU A 24 -6.28 -6.84 -3.68
C LEU A 24 -6.24 -8.31 -4.14
N SER A 25 -6.87 -9.23 -3.39
CA SER A 25 -6.79 -10.67 -3.64
C SER A 25 -7.72 -11.20 -4.73
N LYS A 26 -8.54 -10.35 -5.37
CA LYS A 26 -9.53 -10.81 -6.37
C LYS A 26 -8.94 -11.58 -7.57
N ASP A 27 -7.69 -11.30 -7.94
CA ASP A 27 -6.99 -11.98 -9.06
C ASP A 27 -5.53 -12.32 -8.73
N GLN A 28 -5.12 -12.11 -7.48
CA GLN A 28 -3.72 -12.20 -7.04
C GLN A 28 -3.67 -13.03 -5.76
N LEU A 29 -2.71 -13.96 -5.67
CA LEU A 29 -2.65 -14.92 -4.57
C LEU A 29 -1.86 -14.32 -3.40
N PHE A 30 -2.53 -13.59 -2.50
CA PHE A 30 -1.91 -13.14 -1.26
C PHE A 30 -1.94 -14.27 -0.21
N VAL A 31 -0.78 -14.84 0.08
CA VAL A 31 -0.62 -16.03 0.94
C VAL A 31 -0.54 -15.64 2.41
N GLY A 32 -0.27 -14.36 2.72
CA GLY A 32 -0.28 -13.87 4.10
C GLY A 32 -0.48 -12.36 4.16
N ALA A 33 -1.42 -11.91 4.97
CA ALA A 33 -1.45 -10.52 5.42
C ALA A 33 -0.74 -10.46 6.77
N SER A 34 0.45 -9.87 6.83
CA SER A 34 1.06 -9.53 8.11
C SER A 34 0.70 -8.09 8.42
N GLU A 35 -0.24 -7.89 9.35
CA GLU A 35 -0.46 -6.56 9.90
C GLU A 35 0.73 -6.23 10.79
N VAL A 36 1.78 -5.68 10.20
CA VAL A 36 2.81 -4.99 10.97
C VAL A 36 2.21 -3.65 11.34
N VAL A 37 1.55 -3.60 12.49
CA VAL A 37 1.02 -2.34 13.06
C VAL A 37 2.21 -1.49 13.51
N PHE A 38 2.89 -0.90 12.54
CA PHE A 38 3.78 0.22 12.75
C PHE A 38 3.13 1.41 12.03
N GLU A 39 2.58 2.33 12.81
CA GLU A 39 2.34 3.72 12.40
C GLU A 39 1.47 3.98 11.15
N ARG A 40 0.50 3.10 10.80
CA ARG A 40 -0.45 3.22 9.66
C ARG A 40 0.09 2.70 8.32
N VAL A 41 0.72 1.52 8.34
CA VAL A 41 1.12 0.76 7.14
C VAL A 41 0.62 -0.68 7.22
N TYR A 42 0.16 -1.25 6.10
CA TYR A 42 -0.05 -2.70 5.98
C TYR A 42 0.97 -3.33 5.04
N ILE A 43 1.37 -4.56 5.35
CA ILE A 43 2.25 -5.36 4.51
C ILE A 43 1.52 -6.66 4.15
N LEU A 44 1.22 -6.81 2.86
CA LEU A 44 0.52 -7.96 2.32
C LEU A 44 1.50 -8.80 1.51
N GLU A 45 1.87 -9.96 2.04
CA GLU A 45 2.75 -10.91 1.36
C GLU A 45 1.95 -11.84 0.46
N GLY A 46 2.46 -12.05 -0.75
CA GLY A 46 1.75 -12.83 -1.75
C GLY A 46 2.62 -13.22 -2.92
N GLN A 47 1.91 -13.69 -3.94
CA GLN A 47 2.43 -13.94 -5.27
C GLN A 47 1.63 -13.06 -6.23
N VAL A 48 2.36 -12.35 -7.10
CA VAL A 48 1.75 -11.61 -8.20
C VAL A 48 1.92 -12.42 -9.48
N VAL A 49 0.80 -12.72 -10.13
CA VAL A 49 0.73 -13.60 -11.32
C VAL A 49 1.06 -12.81 -12.61
N ASP A 50 0.89 -11.49 -12.59
CA ASP A 50 1.07 -10.61 -13.74
C ASP A 50 2.41 -9.84 -13.71
N GLN A 51 2.66 -9.03 -14.74
CA GLN A 51 3.76 -8.06 -14.69
C GLN A 51 3.57 -7.09 -13.51
N PRO A 52 4.60 -6.85 -12.68
CA PRO A 52 4.50 -6.05 -11.45
C PRO A 52 3.83 -4.67 -11.64
N ALA A 53 4.19 -3.95 -12.71
CA ALA A 53 3.63 -2.63 -13.00
C ALA A 53 2.12 -2.70 -13.32
N THR A 54 1.70 -3.69 -14.10
CA THR A 54 0.29 -3.90 -14.45
C THR A 54 -0.54 -4.34 -13.24
N ALA A 55 0.02 -5.23 -12.41
CA ALA A 55 -0.61 -5.69 -11.18
C ALA A 55 -0.82 -4.53 -10.20
N LEU A 56 0.21 -3.72 -9.98
CA LEU A 56 0.15 -2.56 -9.08
C LEU A 56 -0.89 -1.53 -9.55
N ALA A 57 -0.89 -1.17 -10.84
CA ALA A 57 -1.87 -0.24 -11.40
C ALA A 57 -3.31 -0.76 -11.26
N THR A 58 -3.51 -2.06 -11.50
CA THR A 58 -4.82 -2.71 -11.38
C THR A 58 -5.29 -2.74 -9.92
N MET A 59 -4.40 -3.04 -8.98
CA MET A 59 -4.68 -2.97 -7.54
C MET A 59 -5.04 -1.56 -7.09
N GLN A 60 -4.29 -0.55 -7.55
CA GLN A 60 -4.52 0.85 -7.23
C GLN A 60 -5.90 1.31 -7.74
N GLN A 61 -6.26 0.93 -8.98
CA GLN A 61 -7.57 1.26 -9.54
C GLN A 61 -8.72 0.67 -8.72
N ARG A 62 -8.58 -0.55 -8.19
CA ARG A 62 -9.61 -1.17 -7.34
C ARG A 62 -9.84 -0.44 -6.04
N LEU A 63 -8.78 0.11 -5.44
CA LEU A 63 -8.90 0.93 -4.24
C LEU A 63 -9.64 2.24 -4.57
N ILE A 64 -9.32 2.88 -5.70
CA ILE A 64 -10.02 4.06 -6.19
C ILE A 64 -11.50 3.76 -6.43
N ASP A 65 -11.83 2.67 -7.13
CA ASP A 65 -13.21 2.26 -7.40
C ASP A 65 -14.01 1.96 -6.11
N ALA A 66 -13.32 1.58 -5.04
CA ALA A 66 -13.88 1.36 -3.71
C ALA A 66 -13.96 2.64 -2.85
N GLY A 67 -13.57 3.80 -3.39
CA GLY A 67 -13.58 5.10 -2.70
C GLY A 67 -12.36 5.36 -1.79
N MET A 68 -11.26 4.63 -1.99
CA MET A 68 -10.03 4.71 -1.17
C MET A 68 -8.91 5.47 -1.89
N GLU A 69 -9.22 6.65 -2.42
CA GLU A 69 -8.30 7.47 -3.23
C GLU A 69 -7.08 8.01 -2.46
N ASN A 70 -7.17 8.02 -1.12
CA ASN A 70 -6.14 8.50 -0.20
C ASN A 70 -5.10 7.42 0.16
N VAL A 71 -5.25 6.20 -0.35
CA VAL A 71 -4.33 5.09 -0.15
C VAL A 71 -3.35 5.01 -1.33
N GLU A 72 -2.09 4.71 -1.02
CA GLU A 72 -1.03 4.43 -1.98
C GLU A 72 -0.49 3.02 -1.78
N LEU A 73 -0.12 2.37 -2.90
CA LEU A 73 0.41 1.02 -2.92
C LEU A 73 1.84 0.99 -3.44
N PHE A 74 2.67 0.16 -2.81
CA PHE A 74 4.02 -0.14 -3.30
C PHE A 74 4.19 -1.65 -3.42
N LEU A 75 4.73 -2.12 -4.53
CA LEU A 75 5.01 -3.52 -4.76
C LEU A 75 6.51 -3.79 -4.65
N GLN A 76 6.89 -4.59 -3.66
CA GLN A 76 8.26 -5.01 -3.42
C GLN A 76 8.46 -6.48 -3.77
N ARG A 77 9.50 -6.82 -4.54
CA ARG A 77 9.91 -8.22 -4.72
C ARG A 77 10.59 -8.73 -3.45
N CYS A 78 10.22 -9.93 -3.02
CA CYS A 78 10.89 -10.62 -1.94
C CYS A 78 12.18 -11.29 -2.44
N ILE A 79 13.06 -11.67 -1.50
CA ILE A 79 14.26 -12.47 -1.81
C ILE A 79 13.84 -13.85 -2.35
N GLU A 80 12.74 -14.40 -1.84
CA GLU A 80 12.17 -15.65 -2.31
C GLU A 80 11.59 -15.49 -3.73
N PRO A 81 11.92 -16.40 -4.66
CA PRO A 81 11.36 -16.40 -6.01
C PRO A 81 9.82 -16.39 -5.98
N ASP A 82 9.22 -15.65 -6.91
CA ASP A 82 7.77 -15.56 -7.11
C ASP A 82 6.98 -14.99 -5.92
N ARG A 83 7.66 -14.45 -4.90
CA ARG A 83 7.04 -13.77 -3.76
C ARG A 83 7.22 -12.26 -3.86
N CYS A 84 6.20 -11.56 -3.38
CA CYS A 84 6.19 -10.11 -3.26
C CYS A 84 5.51 -9.67 -1.96
N ALA A 85 5.84 -8.45 -1.55
CA ALA A 85 5.14 -7.72 -0.50
C ALA A 85 4.49 -6.49 -1.11
N VAL A 86 3.21 -6.28 -0.83
CA VAL A 86 2.51 -5.04 -1.13
C VAL A 86 2.44 -4.22 0.14
N LEU A 87 3.04 -3.04 0.11
CA LEU A 87 2.92 -2.06 1.17
C LEU A 87 1.73 -1.16 0.87
N VAL A 88 0.92 -0.91 1.88
CA VAL A 88 -0.28 -0.07 1.82
C VAL A 88 -0.13 1.04 2.84
N MET A 89 -0.17 2.30 2.41
CA MET A 89 -0.07 3.46 3.30
C MET A 89 -0.95 4.60 2.82
N LEU A 90 -1.16 5.61 3.66
CA LEU A 90 -1.88 6.80 3.24
C LEU A 90 -0.94 7.74 2.51
N LYS A 91 -1.47 8.45 1.50
CA LYS A 91 -0.71 9.43 0.71
C LYS A 91 -0.10 10.54 1.57
N GLU A 92 -0.75 10.90 2.67
CA GLU A 92 -0.22 11.90 3.61
C GLU A 92 0.96 11.39 4.45
N ASP A 93 1.08 10.06 4.60
CA ASP A 93 2.18 9.41 5.32
C ASP A 93 3.36 9.11 4.37
N MET A 94 3.21 9.40 3.07
CA MET A 94 4.32 9.29 2.13
C MET A 94 5.40 10.31 2.49
N PRO A 95 6.68 9.90 2.55
CA PRO A 95 7.76 10.84 2.73
C PRO A 95 7.72 11.90 1.63
N SER A 96 7.84 13.17 2.01
CA SER A 96 7.79 14.33 1.09
C SER A 96 8.95 14.38 0.08
N SER A 97 9.90 13.47 0.22
CA SER A 97 10.97 13.21 -0.74
C SER A 97 10.64 11.86 -1.37
N ASP A 98 10.39 11.87 -2.68
CA ASP A 98 10.22 10.67 -3.49
C ASP A 98 11.28 9.65 -3.08
N PHE A 99 10.85 8.45 -2.71
CA PHE A 99 11.73 7.31 -2.52
C PHE A 99 12.30 6.98 -3.90
N ALA A 100 13.37 7.68 -4.30
CA ALA A 100 14.17 7.29 -5.44
C ALA A 100 14.77 5.93 -5.09
N TRP A 101 14.24 4.89 -5.75
CA TRP A 101 14.70 3.55 -5.52
C TRP A 101 16.20 3.46 -5.80
N PRO A 102 17.04 2.90 -4.90
CA PRO A 102 18.37 2.45 -5.27
C PRO A 102 18.22 1.19 -6.14
N GLY A 103 17.79 1.40 -7.38
CA GLY A 103 17.66 0.41 -8.44
C GLY A 103 17.47 1.02 -9.84
N ASP A 104 17.85 2.29 -10.00
CA ASP A 104 18.54 2.77 -11.21
C ASP A 104 19.95 2.13 -11.36
N VAL A 105 20.23 1.05 -10.61
CA VAL A 105 21.25 0.09 -11.00
C VAL A 105 20.62 -0.81 -12.05
N ALA A 106 20.83 -0.46 -13.31
CA ALA A 106 20.65 -1.38 -14.42
C ALA A 106 21.42 -2.67 -14.10
N LEU A 107 20.70 -3.74 -13.75
CA LEU A 107 21.26 -5.08 -13.76
C LEU A 107 21.34 -5.52 -15.23
N TRP A 108 22.45 -5.16 -15.86
CA TRP A 108 23.01 -5.90 -17.00
C TRP A 108 23.88 -7.02 -16.47
#